data_AF-A0AAU8SJB7-F1
#
_entry.id   AF-A0AAU8SJB7-F1
#
_cell.length_a   1.000
_cell.length_b   1.000
_cell.length_c   1.000
_cell.angle_alpha   90.00
_cell.angle_beta   90.00
_cell.angle_gamma   90.00
#
_symmetry.space_group_name_H-M   'P 1'
#
loop_
_entity.id
_entity.type
_entity.pdbx_description
1 polymer ?
#
loop_
_entity_poly.entity_id
_entity_poly.type
_entity_poly.pdbx_seq_one_letter_code
_entity_poly.pdbx_strand_id
1 'polypeptide(L)'
;MARITASAAGGQNIVAFLDMIAASEIDAWTRQNSDDGYNVLVGSHGPMKRNGKAIASRLLTFPSYAKHPGIYNAELNSTAAGRYQLLSRYYAPYAQLLKLNDFSPASQDLIAIQQIRERRALPLIAAGQLAAAIKACSNIWASLPGNDYGQRQNELAVLTVAYKAAGGIVAIA
;
A
#
# COMPACT_ATOMS: atom_id res chain seq x y z
N MET A 1 -1.62 8.99 -7.17
CA MET A 1 -0.26 9.21 -6.65
C MET A 1 -0.32 9.54 -5.18
N ALA A 2 0.73 9.19 -4.44
CA ALA A 2 0.85 9.46 -3.02
C ALA A 2 0.61 10.96 -2.71
N ARG A 3 0.00 11.26 -1.56
CA ARG A 3 -0.29 12.62 -1.07
C ARG A 3 0.82 13.13 -0.14
N ILE A 4 2.06 12.96 -0.60
CA ILE A 4 3.27 13.46 0.04
C ILE A 4 4.26 13.94 -1.02
N THR A 5 4.96 15.04 -0.77
CA THR A 5 5.97 15.54 -1.71
C THR A 5 7.22 14.67 -1.68
N ALA A 6 7.97 14.63 -2.78
CA ALA A 6 9.25 13.90 -2.82
C ALA A 6 10.22 14.36 -1.73
N SER A 7 10.28 15.66 -1.44
CA SER A 7 11.12 16.21 -0.37
C SER A 7 10.71 15.67 1.00
N ALA A 8 9.41 15.67 1.33
CA ALA A 8 8.92 15.16 2.60
C ALA A 8 9.04 13.63 2.74
N ALA A 9 8.94 12.90 1.62
CA ALA A 9 9.10 11.45 1.59
C ALA A 9 10.55 10.97 1.67
N GLY A 10 11.53 11.84 1.38
CA GLY A 10 12.96 11.48 1.29
C GLY A 10 13.42 11.09 -0.12
N GLY A 11 12.65 11.41 -1.16
CA GLY A 11 13.03 11.30 -2.56
C GLY A 11 11.89 10.81 -3.47
N GLN A 12 12.04 11.05 -4.78
CA GLN A 12 11.07 10.59 -5.80
C GLN A 12 10.90 9.06 -5.79
N ASN A 13 12.00 8.33 -5.56
CA ASN A 13 11.95 6.87 -5.45
C ASN A 13 11.08 6.39 -4.29
N ILE A 14 11.02 7.11 -3.16
CA ILE A 14 10.13 6.75 -2.04
C ILE A 14 8.67 6.93 -2.45
N VAL A 15 8.34 8.06 -3.09
CA VAL A 15 6.98 8.33 -3.60
C VAL A 15 6.55 7.26 -4.60
N ALA A 16 7.43 6.89 -5.53
CA ALA A 16 7.16 5.84 -6.50
C ALA A 16 6.96 4.46 -5.83
N PHE A 17 7.69 4.19 -4.75
CA PHE A 17 7.52 2.94 -3.98
C PHE A 17 6.17 2.90 -3.25
N LEU A 18 5.68 4.02 -2.72
CA LEU A 18 4.33 4.12 -2.17
C LEU A 18 3.26 3.84 -3.23
N ASP A 19 3.40 4.42 -4.43
CA ASP A 19 2.48 4.17 -5.54
C ASP A 19 2.51 2.72 -6.03
N MET A 20 3.68 2.08 -6.00
CA MET A 20 3.83 0.67 -6.28
C MET A 20 3.12 -0.20 -5.23
N ILE A 21 3.26 0.10 -3.92
CA ILE A 21 2.53 -0.63 -2.87
C ILE A 21 1.02 -0.49 -3.09
N ALA A 22 0.53 0.72 -3.36
CA ALA A 22 -0.89 0.94 -3.62
C ALA A 22 -1.41 0.12 -4.81
N ALA A 23 -0.60 0.00 -5.89
CA ALA A 23 -0.92 -0.83 -7.04
C ALA A 23 -0.86 -2.33 -6.76
N SER A 24 -0.05 -2.74 -5.77
CA SER A 24 0.08 -4.13 -5.32
C SER A 24 -1.10 -4.56 -4.44
N GLU A 25 -1.56 -3.66 -3.56
CA GLU A 25 -2.62 -3.89 -2.59
C GLU A 25 -4.03 -3.68 -3.16
N ILE A 26 -4.19 -2.73 -4.11
CA ILE A 26 -5.50 -2.30 -4.62
C ILE A 26 -5.48 -2.25 -6.14
N ASP A 27 -6.41 -2.98 -6.78
CA ASP A 27 -6.52 -3.02 -8.23
C ASP A 27 -6.81 -1.64 -8.84
N ALA A 28 -6.46 -1.49 -10.12
CA ALA A 28 -6.54 -0.21 -10.81
C ALA A 28 -7.97 0.35 -10.87
N TRP A 29 -8.99 -0.49 -11.05
CA TRP A 29 -10.38 -0.05 -11.10
C TRP A 29 -10.81 0.48 -9.73
N THR A 30 -10.50 -0.23 -8.65
CA THR A 30 -10.83 0.20 -7.28
C THR A 30 -10.16 1.53 -6.94
N ARG A 31 -8.88 1.72 -7.30
CA ARG A 31 -8.19 3.01 -7.10
C ARG A 31 -8.83 4.15 -7.92
N GLN A 32 -9.23 3.89 -9.17
CA GLN A 32 -9.87 4.89 -10.04
C GLN A 32 -11.28 5.28 -9.59
N ASN A 33 -11.98 4.39 -8.89
CA ASN A 33 -13.36 4.61 -8.42
C ASN A 33 -13.44 4.95 -6.92
N SER A 34 -12.31 5.29 -6.31
CA SER A 34 -12.19 5.71 -4.90
C SER A 34 -11.31 6.97 -4.81
N ASP A 35 -10.97 7.42 -3.59
CA ASP A 35 -9.94 8.46 -3.43
C ASP A 35 -8.54 7.86 -3.60
N ASP A 36 -8.23 7.39 -4.81
CA ASP A 36 -6.96 6.74 -5.18
C ASP A 36 -6.51 5.63 -4.20
N GLY A 37 -7.47 4.91 -3.63
CA GLY A 37 -7.25 3.85 -2.64
C GLY A 37 -7.25 4.30 -1.18
N TYR A 38 -7.18 5.60 -0.86
CA TYR A 38 -7.02 6.09 0.51
C TYR A 38 -8.22 5.84 1.41
N ASN A 39 -9.43 5.74 0.86
CA ASN A 39 -10.64 5.42 1.61
C ASN A 39 -11.10 3.96 1.45
N VAL A 40 -10.29 3.07 0.88
CA VAL A 40 -10.69 1.70 0.54
C VAL A 40 -10.62 0.77 1.76
N LEU A 41 -11.67 -0.03 1.94
CA LEU A 41 -11.72 -1.13 2.92
C LEU A 41 -11.34 -2.46 2.25
N VAL A 42 -10.74 -3.34 3.05
CA VAL A 42 -10.42 -4.71 2.64
C VAL A 42 -11.65 -5.46 2.10
N GLY A 43 -11.42 -6.23 1.03
CA GLY A 43 -12.49 -6.91 0.27
C GLY A 43 -13.07 -6.07 -0.87
N SER A 44 -12.62 -4.83 -1.03
CA SER A 44 -12.91 -4.08 -2.26
C SER A 44 -12.17 -4.67 -3.44
N HIS A 45 -12.84 -4.73 -4.59
CA HIS A 45 -12.22 -5.09 -5.84
C HIS A 45 -13.02 -4.62 -7.07
N GLY A 46 -12.31 -4.41 -8.18
CA GLY A 46 -12.92 -4.20 -9.49
C GLY A 46 -13.51 -5.47 -10.10
N PRO A 47 -14.11 -5.36 -11.30
CA PRO A 47 -14.61 -6.52 -12.03
C PRO A 47 -13.48 -7.52 -12.30
N MET A 48 -13.69 -8.79 -12.02
CA MET A 48 -12.66 -9.82 -12.20
C MET A 48 -13.24 -11.15 -12.66
N LYS A 49 -12.37 -12.08 -13.05
CA LYS A 49 -12.75 -13.47 -13.31
C LYS A 49 -12.09 -14.40 -12.30
N ARG A 50 -12.87 -15.31 -11.72
CA ARG A 50 -12.37 -16.40 -10.86
C ARG A 50 -12.93 -17.71 -11.38
N ASN A 51 -12.05 -18.67 -11.69
CA ASN A 51 -12.40 -19.97 -12.27
C ASN A 51 -13.31 -19.84 -13.51
N GLY A 52 -12.99 -18.89 -14.40
CA GLY A 52 -13.76 -18.62 -15.62
C GLY A 52 -15.07 -17.84 -15.43
N LYS A 53 -15.55 -17.68 -14.18
CA LYS A 53 -16.78 -16.93 -13.87
C LYS A 53 -16.49 -15.45 -13.62
N ALA A 54 -17.29 -14.57 -14.20
CA ALA A 54 -17.26 -13.15 -13.91
C ALA A 54 -17.75 -12.88 -12.48
N ILE A 55 -17.00 -12.07 -11.74
CA ILE A 55 -17.36 -11.53 -10.44
C ILE A 55 -17.51 -10.01 -10.63
N ALA A 56 -18.68 -9.49 -10.26
CA ALA A 56 -18.96 -8.06 -10.30
C ALA A 56 -18.06 -7.31 -9.32
N SER A 57 -17.76 -6.04 -9.62
CA SER A 57 -17.02 -5.17 -8.70
C SER A 57 -17.74 -5.02 -7.35
N ARG A 58 -16.96 -4.92 -6.28
CA ARG A 58 -17.43 -4.58 -4.94
C ARG A 58 -16.57 -3.44 -4.44
N LEU A 59 -17.09 -2.22 -4.39
CA LEU A 59 -16.37 -1.07 -3.83
C LEU A 59 -16.82 -0.85 -2.38
N LEU A 60 -15.91 -1.00 -1.43
CA LEU A 60 -16.14 -0.74 -0.01
C LEU A 60 -15.24 0.42 0.42
N THR A 61 -15.84 1.53 0.82
CA THR A 61 -15.12 2.71 1.28
C THR A 61 -15.56 3.15 2.66
N PHE A 62 -14.70 3.85 3.39
CA PHE A 62 -15.07 4.51 4.64
C PHE A 62 -15.31 6.03 4.42
N PRO A 63 -16.23 6.66 5.17
CA PRO A 63 -16.70 8.01 4.85
C PRO A 63 -15.85 9.14 5.44
N SER A 64 -14.94 8.85 6.38
CA SER A 64 -14.17 9.88 7.09
C SER A 64 -12.76 9.44 7.42
N TYR A 65 -11.82 10.38 7.24
CA TYR A 65 -10.41 10.22 7.58
C TYR A 65 -10.07 10.60 9.02
N ALA A 66 -11.04 10.94 9.89
CA ALA A 66 -10.75 11.38 11.26
C ALA A 66 -9.97 10.35 12.10
N LYS A 67 -10.06 9.06 11.74
CA LYS A 67 -9.27 7.96 12.32
C LYS A 67 -9.32 6.76 11.39
N HIS A 68 -8.48 5.76 11.64
CA HIS A 68 -8.61 4.46 10.98
C HIS A 68 -10.03 3.89 11.22
N PRO A 69 -10.74 3.41 10.19
CA PRO A 69 -12.17 3.07 10.29
C PRO A 69 -12.44 1.90 11.24
N GLY A 70 -11.51 0.95 11.33
CA GLY A 70 -11.62 -0.19 12.25
C GLY A 70 -12.76 -1.15 11.90
N ILE A 71 -13.30 -1.06 10.68
CA ILE A 71 -14.39 -1.91 10.19
C ILE A 71 -13.82 -3.31 9.94
N TYR A 72 -14.39 -4.31 10.60
CA TYR A 72 -14.00 -5.70 10.46
C TYR A 72 -14.73 -6.36 9.29
N ASN A 73 -13.95 -6.94 8.37
CA ASN A 73 -14.44 -7.80 7.31
C ASN A 73 -14.33 -9.26 7.77
N ALA A 74 -15.47 -9.89 8.04
CA ALA A 74 -15.53 -11.27 8.53
C ALA A 74 -15.10 -12.31 7.48
N GLU A 75 -15.37 -12.07 6.19
CA GLU A 75 -15.01 -13.00 5.10
C GLU A 75 -13.49 -13.14 4.96
N LEU A 76 -12.76 -12.05 5.22
CA LEU A 76 -11.30 -11.98 5.08
C LEU A 76 -10.57 -11.95 6.43
N ASN A 77 -11.31 -12.03 7.55
CA ASN A 77 -10.79 -11.93 8.90
C ASN A 77 -9.78 -10.76 9.06
N SER A 78 -10.17 -9.57 8.61
CA SER A 78 -9.25 -8.43 8.51
C SER A 78 -9.94 -7.10 8.78
N THR A 79 -9.17 -6.14 9.29
CA THR A 79 -9.58 -4.74 9.46
C THR A 79 -8.80 -3.79 8.54
N ALA A 80 -8.12 -4.34 7.52
CA ALA A 80 -7.29 -3.56 6.63
C ALA A 80 -8.08 -2.42 5.95
N ALA A 81 -7.48 -1.23 5.96
CA ALA A 81 -8.06 -0.06 5.33
C ALA A 81 -7.00 0.90 4.79
N GLY A 82 -7.45 1.75 3.87
CA GLY A 82 -6.65 2.77 3.25
C GLY A 82 -5.73 2.24 2.15
N ARG A 83 -4.97 3.16 1.59
CA ARG A 83 -4.20 2.92 0.36
C ARG A 83 -3.13 1.85 0.49
N TYR A 84 -2.69 1.63 1.73
CA TYR A 84 -1.66 0.67 2.10
C TYR A 84 -2.20 -0.47 2.97
N GLN A 85 -3.54 -0.62 3.05
CA GLN A 85 -4.24 -1.70 3.74
C GLN A 85 -3.76 -1.93 5.19
N LEU A 86 -3.53 -0.83 5.94
CA LEU A 86 -3.09 -0.87 7.34
C LEU A 86 -4.15 -1.58 8.20
N LEU A 87 -3.75 -2.49 9.09
CA LEU A 87 -4.68 -3.07 10.07
C LEU A 87 -4.96 -2.10 11.23
N SER A 88 -6.19 -2.10 11.72
CA SER A 88 -6.62 -1.20 12.81
C SER A 88 -5.75 -1.25 14.06
N ARG A 89 -5.24 -2.45 14.42
CA ARG A 89 -4.37 -2.66 15.58
C ARG A 89 -3.05 -1.89 15.53
N TYR A 90 -2.56 -1.55 14.33
CA TYR A 90 -1.31 -0.83 14.13
C TYR A 90 -1.49 0.69 14.08
N TYR A 91 -2.71 1.18 13.84
CA TYR A 91 -2.95 2.61 13.70
C TYR A 91 -2.58 3.41 14.96
N ALA A 92 -3.08 3.01 16.14
CA ALA A 92 -2.86 3.78 17.36
C ALA A 92 -1.37 3.94 17.74
N PRO A 93 -0.53 2.88 17.71
CA PRO A 93 0.91 3.01 17.92
C PRO A 93 1.58 3.98 16.94
N TYR A 94 1.27 3.90 15.64
CA TYR A 94 1.87 4.80 14.66
C TYR A 94 1.36 6.23 14.77
N ALA A 95 0.06 6.43 15.03
CA ALA A 95 -0.51 7.75 15.23
C ALA A 95 0.15 8.45 16.43
N GLN A 96 0.40 7.72 17.51
CA GLN A 96 1.14 8.24 18.67
C GLN A 96 2.61 8.56 18.31
N LEU A 97 3.31 7.60 17.68
CA LEU A 97 4.72 7.75 17.32
C LEU A 97 4.97 8.96 16.41
N LEU A 98 4.09 9.15 15.43
CA LEU A 98 4.20 10.17 14.39
C LEU A 98 3.41 11.45 14.70
N LYS A 99 2.75 11.52 15.86
CA LYS A 99 1.89 12.64 16.30
C LYS A 99 0.79 12.99 15.28
N LEU A 100 0.15 11.96 14.74
CA LEU A 100 -0.95 12.09 13.77
C LEU A 100 -2.27 12.19 14.51
N ASN A 101 -3.12 13.13 14.07
CA ASN A 101 -4.46 13.34 14.64
C ASN A 101 -5.57 12.76 13.76
N ASP A 102 -5.21 12.14 12.64
CA ASP A 102 -6.14 11.61 11.65
C ASP A 102 -5.55 10.42 10.89
N PHE A 103 -6.34 9.87 9.98
CA PHE A 103 -5.98 8.85 9.01
C PHE A 103 -6.08 9.39 7.57
N SER A 104 -5.84 10.69 7.40
CA SER A 104 -5.82 11.36 6.09
C SER A 104 -4.83 10.69 5.12
N PRO A 105 -4.96 10.95 3.81
CA PRO A 105 -3.99 10.43 2.84
C PRO A 105 -2.52 10.70 3.20
N ALA A 106 -2.19 11.90 3.68
CA ALA A 106 -0.84 12.24 4.12
C ALA A 106 -0.41 11.44 5.37
N SER A 107 -1.31 11.25 6.33
CA SER A 107 -1.06 10.40 7.51
C SER A 107 -0.81 8.95 7.11
N GLN A 108 -1.58 8.42 6.16
CA GLN A 108 -1.36 7.07 5.63
C GLN A 108 0.02 6.93 4.96
N ASP A 109 0.45 7.91 4.17
CA ASP A 109 1.77 7.93 3.55
C ASP A 109 2.89 7.94 4.59
N LEU A 110 2.75 8.77 5.63
CA LEU A 110 3.72 8.85 6.73
C LEU A 110 3.84 7.53 7.49
N ILE A 111 2.72 6.85 7.75
CA ILE A 111 2.71 5.52 8.38
C ILE A 111 3.40 4.49 7.48
N ALA A 112 3.11 4.49 6.17
CA ALA A 112 3.76 3.59 5.22
C ALA A 112 5.28 3.84 5.16
N ILE A 113 5.72 5.11 5.09
CA ILE A 113 7.14 5.48 5.13
C ILE A 113 7.80 5.03 6.44
N GLN A 114 7.11 5.17 7.57
CA GLN A 114 7.63 4.71 8.86
C GLN A 114 7.78 3.19 8.91
N GLN A 115 6.83 2.42 8.38
CA GLN A 115 6.98 0.97 8.24
C GLN A 115 8.17 0.61 7.33
N ILE A 116 8.33 1.29 6.19
CA ILE A 116 9.49 1.10 5.29
C ILE A 116 10.81 1.40 6.01
N ARG A 117 10.84 2.45 6.85
CA ARG A 117 12.00 2.82 7.68
C ARG A 117 12.37 1.72 8.67
N GLU A 118 11.39 1.16 9.36
CA GLU A 118 11.56 0.06 10.33
C GLU A 118 12.07 -1.22 9.65
N ARG A 119 11.76 -1.40 8.36
CA ARG A 119 12.32 -2.46 7.51
C ARG A 119 13.70 -2.17 6.95
N ARG A 120 14.32 -1.04 7.31
CA ARG A 120 15.62 -0.56 6.78
C ARG A 120 15.63 -0.44 5.25
N ALA A 121 14.47 -0.21 4.64
CA ALA A 121 14.32 -0.20 3.19
C ALA A 121 14.45 1.19 2.55
N LEU A 122 14.37 2.29 3.33
CA LEU A 122 14.52 3.64 2.77
C LEU A 122 15.83 3.84 1.98
N PRO A 123 17.02 3.43 2.48
CA PRO A 123 18.26 3.57 1.72
C PRO A 123 18.27 2.71 0.45
N LEU A 124 17.67 1.52 0.49
CA LEU A 124 17.56 0.63 -0.67
C LEU A 124 16.72 1.28 -1.77
N ILE A 125 15.58 1.85 -1.40
CA ILE A 125 14.69 2.53 -2.35
C ILE A 125 15.35 3.80 -2.90
N ALA A 126 15.98 4.60 -2.04
CA ALA A 126 16.71 5.79 -2.46
C ALA A 126 17.81 5.44 -3.48
N ALA A 127 18.53 4.35 -3.26
CA ALA A 127 19.56 3.83 -4.17
C ALA A 127 19.00 3.08 -5.40
N GLY A 128 17.68 2.99 -5.59
CA GLY A 128 17.06 2.28 -6.71
C GLY A 128 17.21 0.76 -6.65
N GLN A 129 17.57 0.18 -5.50
CA GLN A 129 17.70 -1.26 -5.26
C GLN A 129 16.32 -1.91 -5.00
N LEU A 130 15.43 -1.82 -6.00
CA LEU A 130 14.01 -2.12 -5.86
C LEU A 130 13.73 -3.54 -5.35
N ALA A 131 14.38 -4.56 -5.91
CA ALA A 131 14.16 -5.95 -5.51
C ALA A 131 14.51 -6.20 -4.03
N ALA A 132 15.61 -5.61 -3.55
CA ALA A 132 16.01 -5.69 -2.15
C ALA A 132 15.02 -4.97 -1.23
N ALA A 133 14.53 -3.80 -1.63
CA ALA A 133 13.51 -3.05 -0.90
C ALA A 133 12.18 -3.82 -0.79
N ILE A 134 11.70 -4.40 -1.89
CA ILE A 134 10.47 -5.23 -1.91
C ILE A 134 10.63 -6.41 -0.95
N LYS A 135 11.75 -7.13 -1.04
CA LYS A 135 12.02 -8.27 -0.15
C LYS A 135 12.03 -7.83 1.32
N ALA A 136 12.68 -6.70 1.64
CA ALA A 136 12.75 -6.17 2.99
C ALA A 136 11.37 -5.83 3.58
N CYS A 137 10.44 -5.37 2.73
CA CYS A 137 9.08 -4.97 3.09
C CYS A 137 8.02 -6.08 3.00
N SER A 138 8.38 -7.28 2.54
CA SER A 138 7.43 -8.37 2.22
C SER A 138 6.57 -8.87 3.37
N ASN A 139 7.00 -8.69 4.62
CA ASN A 139 6.23 -9.08 5.80
C ASN A 139 5.26 -7.99 6.29
N ILE A 140 5.30 -6.79 5.71
CA ILE A 140 4.36 -5.70 6.03
C ILE A 140 3.16 -5.77 5.08
N TRP A 141 3.43 -5.95 3.79
CA TRP A 141 2.41 -6.04 2.74
C TRP A 141 2.40 -7.44 2.16
N ALA A 142 1.33 -8.19 2.43
CA ALA A 142 1.24 -9.59 2.05
C ALA A 142 1.23 -9.81 0.53
N SER A 143 0.82 -8.80 -0.25
CA SER A 143 0.85 -8.81 -1.71
C SER A 143 2.27 -8.78 -2.29
N LEU A 144 3.28 -8.37 -1.51
CA LEU A 144 4.67 -8.33 -1.96
C LEU A 144 5.33 -9.72 -1.88
N PRO A 145 6.20 -10.07 -2.83
CA PRO A 145 6.88 -11.35 -2.83
C PRO A 145 7.93 -11.45 -1.71
N GLY A 146 8.02 -12.63 -1.08
CA GLY A 146 9.05 -12.94 -0.08
C GLY A 146 8.57 -13.23 1.35
N ASN A 147 7.25 -13.30 1.57
CA ASN A 147 6.65 -13.80 2.81
C ASN A 147 6.10 -15.24 2.66
N ASP A 148 5.63 -15.83 3.75
CA ASP A 148 5.10 -17.20 3.86
C ASP A 148 3.61 -17.25 4.23
N TYR A 149 2.87 -16.15 4.03
CA TYR A 149 1.46 -16.01 4.47
C TYR A 149 0.45 -16.83 3.66
N GLY A 150 0.88 -17.60 2.67
CA GLY A 150 0.01 -18.42 1.81
C GLY A 150 -0.95 -17.62 0.92
N GLN A 151 -0.80 -16.29 0.88
CA GLN A 151 -1.57 -15.39 0.02
C GLN A 151 -0.90 -15.23 -1.34
N ARG A 152 -1.67 -14.80 -2.35
CA ARG A 152 -1.13 -14.52 -3.68
C ARG A 152 -0.16 -13.33 -3.60
N GLN A 153 1.08 -13.56 -4.01
CA GLN A 153 2.09 -12.51 -4.15
C GLN A 153 2.14 -12.02 -5.61
N ASN A 154 2.45 -10.73 -5.78
CA ASN A 154 2.70 -10.14 -7.08
C ASN A 154 4.11 -10.48 -7.58
N GLU A 155 4.25 -10.60 -8.89
CA GLU A 155 5.55 -10.80 -9.52
C GLU A 155 6.39 -9.54 -9.46
N LEU A 156 7.70 -9.70 -9.24
CA LEU A 156 8.65 -8.58 -9.21
C LEU A 156 8.60 -7.73 -10.50
N ALA A 157 8.35 -8.36 -11.66
CA ALA A 157 8.20 -7.67 -12.93
C ALA A 157 7.00 -6.69 -12.94
N VAL A 158 5.85 -7.13 -12.44
CA VAL A 158 4.63 -6.30 -12.33
C VAL A 158 4.88 -5.11 -11.38
N LEU A 159 5.51 -5.36 -10.24
CA LEU A 159 5.87 -4.32 -9.27
C LEU A 159 6.88 -3.33 -9.87
N THR A 160 7.85 -3.80 -10.65
CA THR A 160 8.83 -2.95 -11.33
C THR A 160 8.18 -2.03 -12.36
N VAL A 161 7.19 -2.52 -13.11
CA VAL A 161 6.41 -1.69 -14.06
C VAL A 161 5.64 -0.61 -13.31
N ALA A 162 4.94 -0.95 -12.23
CA ALA A 162 4.21 0.03 -11.42
C ALA A 162 5.13 1.09 -10.82
N TYR A 163 6.28 0.68 -10.27
CA TYR A 163 7.29 1.57 -9.70
C TYR A 163 7.85 2.55 -10.74
N LYS A 164 8.22 2.06 -11.93
CA LYS A 164 8.72 2.92 -13.02
C LYS A 164 7.65 3.86 -13.56
N ALA A 165 6.41 3.39 -13.69
CA ALA A 165 5.28 4.22 -14.12
C ALA A 165 5.00 5.37 -13.14
N ALA A 166 5.32 5.20 -11.85
CA ALA A 166 5.24 6.25 -10.84
C ALA A 166 6.50 7.16 -10.78
N GLY A 167 7.40 7.05 -11.75
CA GLY A 167 8.63 7.86 -11.84
C GLY A 167 9.80 7.32 -11.01
N GLY A 168 9.72 6.09 -10.52
CA GLY A 168 10.80 5.44 -9.80
C GLY A 168 11.95 5.01 -10.72
N ILE A 169 13.18 5.25 -10.29
CA ILE A 169 14.40 4.85 -10.99
C ILE A 169 14.97 3.61 -10.32
N VAL A 170 15.27 2.60 -11.13
CA VAL A 170 15.98 1.39 -10.70
C VAL A 170 17.46 1.57 -11.03
N ALA A 171 18.34 1.24 -10.10
CA ALA A 171 19.78 1.28 -10.36
C ALA A 171 20.14 0.37 -11.54
N ILE A 172 21.01 0.85 -12.43
CA ILE A 172 21.64 0.01 -13.44
C ILE A 172 22.71 -0.80 -12.72
N ALA A 173 22.70 -2.11 -12.94
CA ALA A 173 23.73 -3.01 -12.43
C ALA A 173 25.06 -2.83 -13.18
#